data_AF-A0A1H9XNH3-F1
#
_entry.id   AF-A0A1H9XNH3-F1
#
_cell.length_a   1.000
_cell.length_b   1.000
_cell.length_c   1.000
_cell.angle_alpha   90.00
_cell.angle_beta   90.00
_cell.angle_gamma   90.00
#
_symmetry.space_group_name_H-M   'P 1'
#
loop_
_entity.id
_entity.type
_entity.pdbx_description
1 polymer ?
#
loop_
_entity_poly.entity_id
_entity_poly.type
_entity_poly.pdbx_seq_one_letter_code
_entity_poly.pdbx_strand_id
1 'polypeptide(L)'
;MRPLDYRDYLVDLLKNTPDVQRVDIIEGGPHPYALAVTAAGSEQRWQIIGQLAEGAKHDTPTAAVHGQPAEWTTAPANGPADAWLAAVIGAADSPDTRLLEVWSTREEKTSEGVTVFFHNGERAFLRKF
;
A
#
# COMPACT_ATOMS: atom_id res chain seq x y z
N MET A 1 0.53 5.50 11.78
CA MET A 1 1.29 4.82 10.73
C MET A 1 1.85 5.89 9.85
N ARG A 2 3.15 6.12 10.00
CA ARG A 2 3.83 7.15 9.22
C ARG A 2 4.06 6.62 7.81
N PRO A 3 4.06 7.50 6.78
CA PRO A 3 4.31 7.07 5.40
C PRO A 3 5.65 6.33 5.24
N LEU A 4 6.67 6.76 5.98
CA LEU A 4 7.99 6.13 5.99
C LEU A 4 7.94 4.69 6.52
N ASP A 5 7.35 4.50 7.71
CA ASP A 5 7.21 3.18 8.33
C ASP A 5 6.43 2.21 7.42
N TYR A 6 5.37 2.71 6.77
CA TYR A 6 4.58 1.90 5.84
C TYR A 6 5.33 1.56 4.55
N ARG A 7 6.13 2.49 4.01
CA ARG A 7 7.02 2.21 2.87
C ARG A 7 7.99 1.10 3.21
N ASP A 8 8.63 1.18 4.37
CA ASP A 8 9.65 0.20 4.75
C ASP A 8 9.00 -1.18 4.98
N TYR A 9 7.83 -1.24 5.62
CA TYR A 9 7.01 -2.45 5.69
C TYR A 9 6.66 -3.02 4.30
N LEU A 10 6.21 -2.18 3.38
CA LEU A 10 5.87 -2.62 2.02
C LEU A 10 7.08 -3.15 1.26
N VAL A 11 8.23 -2.50 1.40
CA VAL A 11 9.48 -2.96 0.78
C VAL A 11 9.81 -4.37 1.24
N ASP A 12 9.71 -4.63 2.55
CA ASP A 12 9.97 -5.97 3.10
C ASP A 12 8.93 -6.99 2.64
N LEU A 13 7.64 -6.64 2.63
CA LEU A 13 6.58 -7.50 2.12
C LEU A 13 6.80 -7.87 0.65
N LEU A 14 7.08 -6.86 -0.19
CA LEU A 14 7.25 -7.03 -1.63
C LEU A 14 8.48 -7.87 -1.96
N LYS A 15 9.60 -7.69 -1.24
CA LYS A 15 10.81 -8.52 -1.41
C LYS A 15 10.57 -10.00 -1.10
N ASN A 16 9.60 -10.31 -0.24
CA ASN A 16 9.24 -11.67 0.15
C ASN A 16 8.08 -12.25 -0.68
N THR A 17 7.60 -11.53 -1.70
CA THR A 17 6.50 -11.97 -2.57
C THR A 17 7.07 -12.78 -3.76
N PRO A 18 6.60 -14.02 -4.04
CA PRO A 18 7.21 -14.91 -5.04
C PRO A 18 7.37 -14.35 -6.47
N ASP A 19 6.44 -13.49 -6.92
CA ASP A 19 6.43 -12.94 -8.28
C ASP A 19 7.18 -11.61 -8.42
N VAL A 20 7.76 -11.10 -7.33
CA VAL A 20 8.50 -9.85 -7.30
C VAL A 20 9.97 -10.10 -7.62
N GLN A 21 10.46 -9.41 -8.64
CA GLN A 21 11.83 -9.55 -9.15
C GLN A 21 12.77 -8.49 -8.56
N ARG A 22 12.25 -7.28 -8.33
CA ARG A 22 13.02 -6.16 -7.78
C ARG A 22 12.11 -5.20 -7.02
N VAL A 23 12.65 -4.61 -5.96
CA VAL A 23 12.02 -3.53 -5.20
C VAL A 23 13.07 -2.47 -4.89
N ASP A 24 12.83 -1.23 -5.30
CA ASP A 24 13.74 -0.11 -5.08
C ASP A 24 13.01 1.04 -4.37
N ILE A 25 13.69 1.68 -3.43
CA ILE A 25 13.22 2.94 -2.86
C ILE A 25 13.62 4.07 -3.82
N ILE A 26 12.69 4.95 -4.16
CA ILE A 26 12.94 6.12 -5.00
C ILE A 26 13.15 7.33 -4.08
N GLU A 27 14.38 7.84 -4.05
CA GLU A 27 14.75 9.04 -3.29
C GLU A 27 14.99 10.26 -4.20
N GLY A 28 14.83 11.47 -3.66
CA GLY A 28 15.18 12.72 -4.35
C GLY A 28 14.22 13.17 -5.46
N GLY A 29 13.11 12.48 -5.68
CA GLY A 29 12.07 12.85 -6.66
C GLY A 29 10.93 13.71 -6.09
N PRO A 30 9.95 14.12 -6.93
CA PRO A 30 8.78 14.89 -6.50
C PRO A 30 7.76 14.08 -5.68
N HIS A 31 7.94 12.75 -5.62
CA HIS A 31 7.08 11.82 -4.91
C HIS A 31 7.80 11.32 -3.64
N PRO A 32 7.58 11.92 -2.46
CA PRO A 32 8.17 11.42 -1.22
C PRO A 32 7.66 10.01 -0.91
N TYR A 33 8.50 9.23 -0.23
CA TYR A 33 8.22 7.85 0.18
C TYR A 33 7.84 6.93 -0.99
N ALA A 34 8.40 7.19 -2.17
CA ALA A 34 8.12 6.39 -3.35
C ALA A 34 8.96 5.11 -3.40
N LEU A 35 8.41 4.11 -4.08
CA LEU A 35 9.09 2.86 -4.40
C LEU A 35 8.79 2.43 -5.84
N ALA A 36 9.70 1.68 -6.43
CA ALA A 36 9.50 0.93 -7.66
C ALA A 36 9.43 -0.56 -7.35
N VAL A 37 8.56 -1.29 -8.04
CA VAL A 37 8.49 -2.76 -8.00
C VAL A 37 8.52 -3.28 -9.41
N THR A 38 9.36 -4.26 -9.67
CA THR A 38 9.30 -5.07 -10.89
C THR A 38 8.66 -6.41 -10.55
N ALA A 39 7.50 -6.70 -11.14
CA ALA A 39 6.80 -7.96 -11.02
C ALA A 39 6.30 -8.40 -12.40
N ALA A 40 6.34 -9.71 -12.69
CA ALA A 40 6.01 -10.28 -14.00
C ALA A 40 6.67 -9.55 -15.20
N GLY A 41 7.89 -9.02 -15.01
CA GLY A 41 8.64 -8.32 -16.06
C GLY A 41 8.19 -6.87 -16.32
N SER A 42 7.27 -6.32 -15.53
CA SER A 42 6.80 -4.94 -15.63
C SER A 42 7.19 -4.13 -14.40
N GLU A 43 7.74 -2.93 -14.60
CA GLU A 43 8.02 -1.98 -13.51
C GLU A 43 6.77 -1.14 -13.20
N GLN A 44 6.47 -0.99 -11.91
CA GLN A 44 5.40 -0.18 -11.37
C GLN A 44 5.99 0.77 -10.33
N ARG A 45 5.55 2.03 -10.31
CA ARG A 45 6.05 3.04 -9.36
C ARG A 45 4.89 3.56 -8.52
N TRP A 46 5.13 3.63 -7.22
CA TRP A 46 4.11 3.91 -6.22
C TRP A 46 4.57 4.99 -5.27
N GLN A 47 3.74 6.03 -5.11
CA GLN A 47 3.91 7.02 -4.07
C GLN A 47 3.08 6.62 -2.86
N ILE A 48 3.65 6.74 -1.67
CA ILE A 48 2.98 6.44 -0.41
C ILE A 48 2.65 7.74 0.31
N ILE A 49 1.38 7.90 0.65
CA ILE A 49 0.86 9.06 1.38
C ILE A 49 0.14 8.53 2.62
N GLY A 50 0.47 9.05 3.79
CA GLY A 50 -0.18 8.69 5.06
C GLY A 50 -1.14 9.79 5.50
N GLN A 51 -2.27 9.39 6.07
CA GLN A 51 -3.23 10.26 6.71
C GLN A 51 -3.46 9.78 8.14
N LEU A 52 -3.32 10.70 9.09
CA LEU A 52 -3.62 10.46 10.49
C LEU A 52 -5.12 10.24 10.70
N ALA A 53 -5.45 9.53 11.78
CA ALA A 53 -6.82 9.43 12.27
C ALA A 53 -7.37 10.82 12.61
N GLU A 54 -8.69 10.97 12.55
CA GLU A 54 -9.34 12.22 12.89
C GLU A 54 -9.00 12.66 14.33
N GLY A 55 -8.56 13.91 14.48
CA GLY A 55 -8.16 14.47 15.78
C GLY A 55 -6.77 14.05 16.29
N ALA A 56 -6.06 13.14 15.59
CA ALA A 56 -4.71 12.76 15.95
C ALA A 56 -3.70 13.87 15.59
N LYS A 57 -2.61 13.94 16.37
CA LYS A 57 -1.52 14.91 16.18
C LYS A 57 -0.25 14.20 15.71
N HIS A 58 0.59 14.92 14.97
CA HIS A 58 1.85 14.39 14.43
C HIS A 58 2.94 14.15 15.49
N ASP A 59 2.80 14.75 16.67
CA ASP A 59 3.77 14.65 17.78
C ASP A 59 3.69 13.31 18.53
N THR A 60 2.54 12.64 18.50
CA THR A 60 2.29 11.41 19.24
C THR A 60 2.00 10.28 18.26
N PRO A 61 2.78 9.18 18.26
CA PRO A 61 2.44 8.00 17.47
C PRO A 61 1.05 7.46 17.86
N THR A 62 0.18 7.27 16.87
CA THR A 62 -1.07 6.54 17.06
C THR A 62 -0.75 5.09 17.40
N ALA A 63 -1.31 4.56 18.48
CA ALA A 63 -1.17 3.15 18.82
C ALA A 63 -1.74 2.27 17.70
N ALA A 64 -1.08 1.14 17.42
CA ALA A 64 -1.64 0.11 16.55
C ALA A 64 -2.89 -0.46 17.22
N VAL A 65 -3.92 -0.72 16.40
CA VAL A 65 -5.13 -1.42 16.83
C VAL A 65 -5.21 -2.66 15.97
N HIS A 66 -5.28 -3.82 16.61
CA HIS A 66 -5.36 -5.10 15.92
C HIS A 66 -6.82 -5.52 15.84
N GLY A 67 -7.21 -6.08 14.69
CA GLY A 67 -8.54 -6.63 14.46
C GLY A 67 -8.51 -7.75 13.43
N GLN A 68 -9.67 -8.06 12.86
CA GLN A 68 -9.75 -8.98 11.73
C GLN A 68 -9.00 -8.37 10.53
N PRO A 69 -8.10 -9.11 9.87
CA PRO A 69 -7.46 -8.67 8.64
C PRO A 69 -8.49 -8.32 7.56
N ALA A 70 -8.12 -7.42 6.64
CA ALA A 70 -8.96 -7.08 5.52
C ALA A 70 -9.23 -8.29 4.62
N GLU A 71 -10.48 -8.44 4.20
CA GLU A 71 -10.83 -9.33 3.10
C GLU A 71 -10.09 -8.89 1.82
N TRP A 72 -9.61 -9.86 1.05
CA TRP A 72 -8.85 -9.61 -0.16
C TRP A 72 -9.14 -10.66 -1.23
N THR A 73 -8.84 -10.33 -2.47
CA THR A 73 -8.97 -11.23 -3.62
C THR A 73 -7.62 -11.43 -4.28
N THR A 74 -7.37 -12.64 -4.77
CA THR A 74 -6.15 -12.90 -5.55
C THR A 74 -6.19 -12.11 -6.86
N ALA A 75 -5.04 -11.54 -7.22
CA ALA A 75 -4.86 -10.84 -8.49
C ALA A 75 -3.50 -11.21 -9.09
N PRO A 76 -3.43 -11.53 -10.39
CA PRO A 76 -2.18 -11.93 -11.01
C PRO A 76 -1.27 -10.71 -11.23
N ALA A 77 0.05 -10.90 -11.16
CA ALA A 77 1.04 -9.84 -11.33
C ALA A 77 1.02 -9.15 -12.71
N ASN A 78 0.46 -9.79 -13.73
CA ASN A 78 0.26 -9.21 -15.07
C ASN A 78 -1.15 -8.59 -15.26
N GLY A 79 -1.96 -8.51 -14.19
CA GLY A 79 -3.26 -7.85 -14.18
C GLY A 79 -3.19 -6.34 -13.89
N PRO A 80 -4.31 -5.71 -13.49
CA PRO A 80 -4.31 -4.32 -13.02
C PRO A 80 -3.34 -4.13 -11.86
N ALA A 81 -2.53 -3.07 -11.91
CA ALA A 81 -1.39 -2.92 -11.01
C ALA A 81 -1.84 -2.71 -9.56
N ASP A 82 -2.91 -1.96 -9.36
CA ASP A 82 -3.48 -1.70 -8.04
C ASP A 82 -4.22 -2.91 -7.46
N ALA A 83 -4.91 -3.69 -8.29
CA ALA A 83 -5.52 -4.94 -7.86
C ALA A 83 -4.45 -5.95 -7.41
N TRP A 84 -3.36 -6.09 -8.16
CA TRP A 84 -2.22 -6.92 -7.76
C TRP A 84 -1.60 -6.44 -6.46
N LEU A 85 -1.31 -5.15 -6.32
CA LEU A 85 -0.73 -4.61 -5.10
C LEU A 85 -1.65 -4.81 -3.89
N ALA A 86 -2.96 -4.63 -4.04
CA ALA A 86 -3.93 -4.91 -2.99
C ALA A 86 -3.97 -6.39 -2.61
N ALA A 87 -3.85 -7.31 -3.57
CA ALA A 87 -3.76 -8.74 -3.30
C ALA A 87 -2.50 -9.09 -2.49
N VAL A 88 -1.35 -8.50 -2.84
CA VAL A 88 -0.10 -8.69 -2.08
C VAL A 88 -0.23 -8.19 -0.63
N ILE A 89 -0.79 -6.99 -0.45
CA ILE A 89 -1.01 -6.41 0.89
C ILE A 89 -2.02 -7.24 1.70
N GLY A 90 -3.09 -7.69 1.05
CA GLY A 90 -4.13 -8.52 1.66
C GLY A 90 -3.58 -9.87 2.11
N ALA A 91 -2.81 -10.55 1.25
CA ALA A 91 -2.21 -11.85 1.53
C ALA A 91 -1.19 -11.85 2.69
N ALA A 92 -0.74 -10.68 3.13
CA ALA A 92 0.06 -10.55 4.35
C ALA A 92 -0.76 -10.80 5.63
N ASP A 93 -2.10 -10.82 5.54
CA ASP A 93 -3.06 -11.02 6.63
C ASP A 93 -2.73 -10.17 7.87
N SER A 94 -2.31 -8.92 7.64
CA SER A 94 -1.91 -8.01 8.72
C SER A 94 -3.10 -7.67 9.62
N PRO A 95 -3.01 -7.85 10.95
CA PRO A 95 -4.09 -7.54 11.88
C PRO A 95 -4.35 -6.04 12.02
N ASP A 96 -3.44 -5.18 11.54
CA ASP A 96 -3.60 -3.72 11.56
C ASP A 96 -4.50 -3.23 10.43
N THR A 97 -4.55 -3.98 9.32
CA THR A 97 -5.25 -3.60 8.10
C THR A 97 -6.71 -4.01 8.20
N ARG A 98 -7.61 -3.01 8.17
CA ARG A 98 -9.06 -3.20 8.27
C ARG A 98 -9.73 -3.39 6.92
N LEU A 99 -9.31 -2.61 5.92
CA LEU A 99 -9.92 -2.61 4.59
C LEU A 99 -8.90 -2.19 3.54
N LEU A 100 -9.01 -2.80 2.36
CA LEU A 100 -8.30 -2.42 1.15
C LEU A 100 -9.31 -1.95 0.11
N GLU A 101 -9.04 -0.82 -0.52
CA GLU A 101 -9.87 -0.28 -1.59
C GLU A 101 -9.03 -0.03 -2.84
N VAL A 102 -9.34 -0.76 -3.91
CA VAL A 102 -8.70 -0.64 -5.22
C VAL A 102 -9.35 0.48 -6.01
N TRP A 103 -8.57 1.43 -6.53
CA TRP A 103 -9.12 2.63 -7.17
C TRP A 103 -9.63 2.33 -8.57
N SER A 104 -8.99 1.41 -9.30
CA SER A 104 -9.43 1.00 -10.65
C SER A 104 -10.82 0.32 -10.67
N THR A 105 -11.36 -0.07 -9.51
CA THR A 105 -12.71 -0.61 -9.38
C THR A 105 -13.77 0.46 -9.10
N ARG A 106 -13.37 1.72 -8.85
CA ARG A 106 -14.32 2.84 -8.68
C ARG A 106 -14.98 3.20 -10.01
N GLU A 107 -16.19 3.76 -9.97
CA GLU A 107 -16.91 4.18 -11.18
C GLU A 107 -16.15 5.26 -11.96
N GLU A 108 -15.47 6.16 -11.26
CA GLU A 108 -14.65 7.24 -11.84
C GLU A 108 -13.16 6.84 -11.93
N LYS A 109 -12.84 6.00 -12.92
CA LYS A 109 -11.50 5.42 -13.16
C LYS A 109 -10.45 6.42 -13.65
N THR A 110 -10.07 7.36 -12.81
CA THR A 110 -9.13 8.42 -13.19
C THR A 110 -7.67 8.10 -12.86
N SER A 111 -7.40 7.11 -12.00
CA SER A 111 -6.05 6.68 -11.61
C SER A 111 -6.02 5.27 -11.01
N GLU A 112 -4.86 4.61 -11.09
CA GLU A 112 -4.59 3.35 -10.37
C GLU A 112 -4.03 3.65 -8.98
N GLY A 113 -4.56 2.97 -7.97
CA GLY A 113 -4.15 3.16 -6.58
C GLY A 113 -4.85 2.24 -5.60
N VAL A 114 -4.29 2.17 -4.39
CA VAL A 114 -4.86 1.41 -3.29
C VAL A 114 -4.99 2.31 -2.07
N THR A 115 -6.17 2.38 -1.47
CA THR A 115 -6.33 2.91 -0.11
C THR A 115 -6.26 1.75 0.87
N VAL A 116 -5.40 1.88 1.88
CA VAL A 116 -5.32 0.97 3.01
C VAL A 116 -5.89 1.69 4.22
N PHE A 117 -6.94 1.13 4.81
CA PHE A 117 -7.55 1.63 6.03
C PHE A 117 -7.06 0.78 7.20
N PHE A 118 -6.50 1.43 8.21
CA PHE A 118 -6.08 0.77 9.43
C PHE A 118 -7.20 0.78 10.49
N HIS A 119 -7.18 -0.18 11.41
CA HIS A 119 -8.17 -0.25 12.51
C HIS A 119 -8.09 0.95 13.46
N ASN A 120 -6.92 1.59 13.56
CA ASN A 120 -6.73 2.77 14.39
C ASN A 120 -7.24 4.08 13.75
N GLY A 121 -7.90 3.99 12.59
CA GLY A 121 -8.51 5.13 11.89
C GLY A 121 -7.57 5.86 10.92
N GLU A 122 -6.29 5.50 10.89
CA GLU A 122 -5.34 6.04 9.91
C GLU A 122 -5.52 5.42 8.53
N ARG A 123 -4.91 6.05 7.52
CA ARG A 123 -4.95 5.56 6.15
C ARG A 123 -3.60 5.69 5.48
N ALA A 124 -3.30 4.77 4.57
CA ALA A 124 -2.25 4.92 3.58
C ALA A 124 -2.84 4.91 2.17
N PHE A 125 -2.34 5.78 1.31
CA PHE A 125 -2.69 5.84 -0.10
C PHE A 125 -1.46 5.48 -0.92
N LEU A 126 -1.60 4.44 -1.73
CA LEU A 126 -0.61 3.95 -2.68
C LEU A 126 -1.05 4.44 -4.05
N ARG A 127 -0.42 5.49 -4.56
CA ARG A 127 -0.80 6.11 -5.85
C ARG A 127 0.24 5.77 -6.91
N LYS A 128 -0.19 5.21 -8.04
CA LYS A 128 0.70 4.94 -9.18
C LYS A 128 1.10 6.26 -9.86
N PHE A 129 2.35 6.35 -10.35
CA PHE A 129 2.85 7.50 -11.11
C PHE A 129 3.86 7.10 -12.19
#